data_AF-A0A431PHV6-F1
#
_entry.id   AF-A0A431PHV6-F1
#
_cell.length_a   1.000
_cell.length_b   1.000
_cell.length_c   1.000
_cell.angle_alpha   90.00
_cell.angle_beta   90.00
_cell.angle_gamma   90.00
#
_symmetry.space_group_name_H-M   'P 1'
#
loop_
_entity.id
_entity.type
_entity.pdbx_description
1 polymer ?
#
loop_
_entity_poly.entity_id
_entity_poly.type
_entity_poly.pdbx_seq_one_letter_code
_entity_poly.pdbx_strand_id
1 'polypeptide(L)'
;MVRIVEHRSALPNGPILAVHVRHDANADPPVFAHIAVEVFGQSAHPDAFPERLPVEEAFIQAISYAERAGLTVVWIDDPGRHFPPEKRPVRDVQA
;
A
#
# COMPACT_ATOMS: atom_id res chain seq x y z
N MET A 1 -15.21 1.10 -6.02
CA MET A 1 -14.10 1.88 -6.59
C MET A 1 -13.08 2.07 -5.48
N VAL A 2 -11.85 1.56 -5.66
CA VAL A 2 -10.76 1.64 -4.68
C VAL A 2 -9.90 2.87 -5.01
N ARG A 3 -9.70 3.75 -4.05
CA ARG A 3 -8.86 4.94 -4.18
C ARG A 3 -7.45 4.64 -3.73
N ILE A 4 -6.45 5.07 -4.51
CA ILE A 4 -5.04 4.90 -4.15
C ILE A 4 -4.45 6.24 -3.74
N VAL A 5 -3.79 6.26 -2.58
CA VAL A 5 -3.23 7.48 -1.99
C VAL A 5 -1.76 7.27 -1.64
N GLU A 6 -0.95 8.31 -1.79
CA GLU A 6 0.48 8.32 -1.39
C GLU A 6 0.66 8.90 0.02
N HIS A 7 -0.27 9.75 0.45
CA HIS A 7 -0.24 10.43 1.74
C HIS A 7 -1.44 10.01 2.60
N ARG A 8 -1.14 9.40 3.74
CA ARG A 8 -2.12 8.95 4.75
C ARG A 8 -2.99 10.07 5.34
N SER A 9 -2.55 11.32 5.25
CA SER A 9 -3.30 12.50 5.73
C SER A 9 -4.59 12.79 4.97
N ALA A 10 -4.84 12.15 3.83
CA ALA A 10 -6.00 12.42 2.99
C ALA A 10 -7.32 11.81 3.49
N LEU A 11 -7.30 10.90 4.48
CA LEU A 11 -8.45 10.06 4.85
C LEU A 11 -8.52 9.79 6.36
N PRO A 12 -9.27 10.61 7.13
CA PRO A 12 -9.20 10.57 8.59
C PRO A 12 -9.96 9.43 9.28
N ASN A 13 -10.68 8.55 8.57
CA ASN A 13 -11.54 7.55 9.23
C ASN A 13 -11.56 6.20 8.49
N GLY A 14 -11.39 5.11 9.23
CA GLY A 14 -11.64 3.73 8.77
C GLY A 14 -10.37 2.89 8.52
N PRO A 15 -10.55 1.57 8.31
CA PRO A 15 -9.49 0.69 7.88
C PRO A 15 -9.04 1.04 6.46
N ILE A 16 -7.73 1.06 6.25
CA ILE A 16 -7.07 1.24 4.96
C ILE A 16 -6.22 0.01 4.68
N LEU A 17 -5.93 -0.24 3.41
CA LEU A 17 -4.94 -1.22 3.03
C LEU A 17 -3.62 -0.52 2.70
N ALA A 18 -2.61 -0.63 3.55
CA ALA A 18 -1.29 -0.09 3.33
C ALA A 18 -0.41 -1.05 2.51
N VAL A 19 0.35 -0.51 1.57
CA VAL A 19 1.39 -1.18 0.80
C VAL A 19 2.71 -0.52 1.15
N HIS A 20 3.51 -1.19 1.97
CA HIS A 20 4.80 -0.69 2.42
C HIS A 20 5.90 -1.18 1.51
N VAL A 21 6.49 -0.29 0.74
CA VAL A 21 7.68 -0.58 -0.06
C VAL A 21 8.91 -0.37 0.80
N ARG A 22 9.79 -1.36 0.82
CA ARG A 22 11.03 -1.37 1.60
C ARG A 22 12.19 -1.78 0.71
N HIS A 23 13.38 -1.33 1.12
CA HIS A 23 14.63 -1.69 0.48
C HIS A 23 15.54 -2.36 1.51
N ASP A 24 15.97 -3.59 1.23
CA ASP A 24 16.96 -4.36 1.98
C ASP A 24 18.03 -4.82 1.00
N ALA A 25 19.25 -4.27 1.12
CA ALA A 25 20.36 -4.58 0.22
C ALA A 25 20.81 -6.06 0.30
N ASN A 26 20.40 -6.78 1.35
CA ASN A 26 20.72 -8.20 1.53
C ASN A 26 19.58 -9.13 1.10
N ALA A 27 18.44 -8.59 0.66
CA ALA A 27 17.32 -9.37 0.13
C ALA A 27 17.43 -9.54 -1.39
N ASP A 28 16.89 -10.64 -1.91
CA ASP A 28 16.71 -10.87 -3.33
C ASP A 28 15.20 -11.10 -3.62
N PRO A 29 14.50 -10.16 -4.28
CA PRO A 29 14.98 -8.86 -4.76
C PRO A 29 15.20 -7.84 -3.61
N PRO A 30 16.11 -6.86 -3.80
CA PRO A 30 16.44 -5.88 -2.75
C PRO A 30 15.32 -4.89 -2.46
N VAL A 31 14.37 -4.74 -3.39
CA VAL A 31 13.14 -3.97 -3.20
C VAL A 31 11.97 -4.93 -3.11
N PHE A 32 11.21 -4.83 -2.03
CA PHE A 32 10.02 -5.64 -1.79
C PHE A 32 8.92 -4.79 -1.18
N ALA A 33 7.71 -5.32 -1.20
CA ALA A 33 6.56 -4.71 -0.58
C ALA A 33 5.82 -5.68 0.34
N HIS A 34 5.14 -5.10 1.32
CA HIS A 34 4.26 -5.78 2.26
C HIS A 34 2.88 -5.13 2.25
N ILE A 35 1.83 -5.92 2.44
CA ILE A 35 0.44 -5.45 2.46
C ILE A 35 -0.11 -5.57 3.88
N ALA A 36 -0.75 -4.52 4.36
CA ALA A 36 -1.25 -4.42 5.71
C ALA A 36 -2.64 -3.79 5.78
N VAL A 37 -3.54 -4.33 6.59
CA VAL A 37 -4.76 -3.58 6.96
C VAL A 37 -4.41 -2.71 8.17
N GLU A 38 -4.41 -1.39 7.99
CA GLU A 38 -4.16 -0.43 9.04
C GLU A 38 -5.43 0.36 9.38
N VAL A 39 -5.60 0.70 10.66
CA VAL A 39 -6.64 1.64 11.10
C VAL A 39 -5.97 2.94 11.52
N PHE A 40 -6.56 4.08 11.15
CA PHE A 40 -6.05 5.38 11.59
C PHE A 40 -5.97 5.47 13.12
N GLY A 41 -4.83 5.91 13.65
CA GLY A 41 -4.57 5.99 15.09
C GLY A 41 -4.13 4.67 15.75
N GLN A 42 -4.08 3.57 15.00
CA GLN A 42 -3.47 2.32 15.46
C GLN A 42 -2.10 2.12 14.78
N SER A 43 -1.11 1.71 15.59
CA SER A 43 0.17 1.28 15.04
C SER A 43 -0.03 -0.08 14.37
N ALA A 44 0.49 -0.23 13.16
CA ALA A 44 0.51 -1.53 12.50
C ALA A 44 1.27 -2.54 13.38
N HIS A 45 0.77 -3.76 13.46
CA HIS A 45 1.45 -4.81 14.21
C HIS A 45 2.73 -5.20 13.47
N PRO A 46 3.92 -5.15 14.11
CA PRO A 46 5.21 -5.32 13.43
C PRO A 46 5.36 -6.71 12.78
N ASP A 47 4.73 -7.73 13.36
CA ASP A 47 4.77 -9.11 12.86
C ASP A 47 3.62 -9.48 11.91
N ALA A 48 2.72 -8.56 11.57
CA ALA A 48 1.52 -8.92 10.81
C ALA A 48 1.80 -9.23 9.33
N PHE A 49 3.02 -9.01 8.83
CA PHE A 49 3.32 -9.04 7.40
C PHE A 49 4.53 -9.94 7.07
N PRO A 50 4.36 -11.27 7.13
CA PRO A 50 5.46 -12.21 6.96
C PRO A 50 5.95 -12.33 5.50
N GLU A 51 5.11 -11.97 4.52
CA GLU A 51 5.39 -12.27 3.12
C GLU A 51 5.99 -11.07 2.39
N ARG A 52 7.23 -11.22 1.94
CA ARG A 52 7.91 -10.27 1.05
C ARG A 52 7.45 -10.54 -0.36
N LEU A 53 6.83 -9.55 -0.99
CA LEU A 53 6.35 -9.64 -2.37
C LEU A 53 7.13 -8.69 -3.27
N PRO A 54 7.33 -9.02 -4.55
CA PRO A 54 7.66 -8.02 -5.55
C PRO A 54 6.65 -6.86 -5.51
N VAL A 55 7.13 -5.63 -5.69
CA VAL A 55 6.31 -4.41 -5.55
C VAL A 55 5.04 -4.45 -6.42
N GLU A 56 5.16 -4.98 -7.63
CA GLU A 56 4.03 -5.08 -8.56
C GLU A 56 2.98 -6.10 -8.10
N GLU A 57 3.44 -7.25 -7.60
CA GLU A 57 2.56 -8.29 -7.07
C GLU A 57 1.83 -7.83 -5.82
N ALA A 58 2.55 -7.16 -4.90
CA ALA A 58 1.95 -6.60 -3.71
C ALA A 58 0.83 -5.62 -4.03
N PHE A 59 0.98 -4.83 -5.09
CA PHE A 59 -0.05 -3.88 -5.51
C PHE A 59 -1.27 -4.55 -6.11
N ILE A 60 -1.09 -5.54 -7.00
CA ILE A 60 -2.21 -6.30 -7.58
C ILE A 60 -2.98 -7.03 -6.48
N GLN A 61 -2.26 -7.66 -5.55
CA GLN A 61 -2.86 -8.33 -4.41
C GLN A 61 -3.57 -7.34 -3.48
N ALA A 62 -3.00 -6.15 -3.28
CA ALA A 62 -3.61 -5.12 -2.45
C ALA A 62 -4.94 -4.64 -3.04
N ILE A 63 -4.99 -4.33 -4.34
CA ILE A 63 -6.26 -3.96 -5.01
C ILE A 63 -7.28 -5.08 -4.87
N SER A 64 -6.90 -6.31 -5.20
CA SER A 64 -7.80 -7.48 -5.16
C SER A 64 -8.34 -7.73 -3.75
N TYR A 65 -7.49 -7.56 -2.72
CA TYR A 65 -7.88 -7.68 -1.32
C TYR A 65 -8.82 -6.55 -0.91
N ALA A 66 -8.50 -5.30 -1.27
CA ALA A 66 -9.31 -4.14 -0.93
C ALA A 66 -10.74 -4.27 -1.50
N GLU A 67 -10.87 -4.71 -2.76
CA GLU A 67 -12.16 -4.95 -3.39
C GLU A 67 -12.97 -6.04 -2.68
N ARG A 68 -12.33 -7.18 -2.36
CA ARG A 68 -12.98 -8.28 -1.63
C ARG A 68 -13.39 -7.90 -0.22
N ALA A 69 -12.56 -7.12 0.48
CA ALA A 69 -12.77 -6.72 1.86
C ALA A 69 -13.67 -5.48 2.00
N GLY A 70 -14.10 -4.87 0.89
CA GLY A 70 -14.87 -3.62 0.91
C GLY A 70 -14.08 -2.41 1.41
N LEU A 71 -12.74 -2.46 1.34
CA LEU A 71 -11.87 -1.33 1.67
C LEU A 71 -11.85 -0.36 0.49
N THR A 72 -12.11 0.90 0.77
CA THR A 72 -12.20 1.94 -0.26
C THR A 72 -10.85 2.59 -0.56
N VAL A 73 -9.79 2.22 0.18
CA VAL A 73 -8.51 2.93 0.19
C VAL A 73 -7.35 1.96 0.22
N VAL A 74 -6.43 2.14 -0.73
CA VAL A 74 -5.07 1.58 -0.69
C VAL A 74 -4.08 2.72 -0.52
N TRP A 75 -3.26 2.68 0.52
CA TRP A 75 -2.19 3.64 0.75
C TRP A 75 -0.85 3.04 0.33
N ILE A 76 -0.08 3.75 -0.49
CA ILE A 76 1.27 3.35 -0.88
C ILE A 76 2.29 4.13 -0.06
N ASP A 77 2.98 3.42 0.83
CA ASP A 77 4.11 3.91 1.62
C ASP A 77 5.42 3.53 0.92
N ASP A 78 5.85 4.36 -0.02
CA ASP A 78 7.02 4.14 -0.88
C ASP A 78 7.99 5.33 -0.84
N PRO A 79 8.83 5.43 0.21
CA PRO A 79 9.79 6.53 0.35
C PRO A 79 10.86 6.54 -0.75
N GLY A 80 11.18 5.36 -1.32
CA GLY A 80 12.16 5.20 -2.39
C GLY A 80 11.62 5.49 -3.80
N ARG A 81 10.31 5.72 -3.94
CA ARG A 81 9.62 5.91 -5.23
C ARG A 81 9.86 4.75 -6.22
N HIS A 82 9.96 3.52 -5.72
CA HIS A 82 10.11 2.34 -6.55
C HIS A 82 8.80 1.91 -7.24
N PHE A 83 7.65 2.42 -6.76
CA PHE A 83 6.36 2.14 -7.34
C PHE A 83 6.18 2.91 -8.66
N PRO A 84 5.92 2.24 -9.80
CA PRO A 84 5.90 2.90 -11.10
C PRO A 84 4.80 3.98 -11.17
N PRO A 85 5.12 5.21 -11.59
CA PRO A 85 4.16 6.32 -11.61
C PRO A 85 2.96 6.07 -12.54
N GLU A 86 3.14 5.32 -13.63
CA GLU A 86 2.10 4.94 -14.58
C GLU A 86 1.15 3.85 -14.05
N LYS A 87 1.57 3.11 -13.03
CA LYS A 87 0.73 2.12 -12.33
C LYS A 87 -0.02 2.74 -11.16
N ARG A 88 0.25 4.00 -10.81
CA ARG A 88 -0.52 4.75 -9.82
C ARG A 88 -1.84 5.18 -10.46
N PRO A 89 -3.00 4.90 -9.86
CA PRO A 89 -4.24 5.49 -10.30
C PRO A 89 -4.12 6.99 -10.30
N VAL A 90 -4.49 7.59 -11.43
CA VAL A 90 -4.51 9.04 -11.62
C VAL A 90 -5.25 9.64 -10.44
N ARG A 91 -4.60 10.57 -9.72
CA ARG A 91 -5.28 11.37 -8.68
C ARG A 91 -6.59 11.86 -9.30
N ASP A 92 -7.71 11.66 -8.61
CA ASP A 92 -8.86 12.56 -8.79
C ASP A 92 -8.35 13.95 -8.41
N VAL A 93 -7.77 14.64 -9.40
CA VAL A 93 -7.57 16.08 -9.36
C VAL A 93 -8.99 16.63 -9.30
N GLN A 94 -9.26 17.28 -8.18
CA GLN A 94 -10.57 17.79 -7.78
C GLN A 94 -11.24 18.55 -8.93
N ALA A 95 -12.57 18.39 -8.98
CA ALA A 95 -13.49 19.38 -9.54
C ALA A 95 -13.23 20.79 -8.95
#